data_AF-A0A523MSQ8-F1
#
_entry.id   AF-A0A523MSQ8-F1
#
_cell.length_a   1.000
_cell.length_b   1.000
_cell.length_c   1.000
_cell.angle_alpha   90.00
_cell.angle_beta   90.00
_cell.angle_gamma   90.00
#
_symmetry.space_group_name_H-M   'P 1'
#
loop_
_entity.id
_entity.type
_entity.pdbx_description
1 polymer ?
#
loop_
_entity_poly.entity_id
_entity_poly.type
_entity_poly.pdbx_seq_one_letter_code
_entity_poly.pdbx_strand_id
1 'polypeptide(L)'
;EASAAVTHNHIEGIKGAQATAAAVFLARTGKSKPDIAQFITSEFQYALDQPLDAIRETYQFDASCQGSVPQAITAFLESDDFEDAIRKAVSIGGDSDTIACIAGAIAHAFYREIPDRIVDEVYRILDSPLRQITTLFTNKYACL
;
A
#
# COMPACT_ATOMS: atom_id res chain seq x y z
N GLU A 1 -8.11 -4.92 -13.11
CA GLU A 1 -8.06 -4.58 -14.54
C GLU A 1 -9.04 -3.50 -14.93
N ALA A 2 -10.37 -3.74 -14.87
CA ALA A 2 -11.38 -2.80 -15.37
C ALA A 2 -11.23 -1.35 -14.86
N SER A 3 -10.87 -1.15 -13.58
CA SER A 3 -10.60 0.19 -13.03
C SER A 3 -9.29 0.80 -13.52
N ALA A 4 -8.22 0.00 -13.64
CA ALA A 4 -6.89 0.47 -14.01
C ALA A 4 -6.80 0.81 -15.51
N ALA A 5 -7.36 -0.04 -16.38
CA ALA A 5 -7.23 0.07 -17.83
C ALA A 5 -7.81 1.37 -18.43
N VAL A 6 -8.65 2.09 -17.70
CA VAL A 6 -9.21 3.39 -18.11
C VAL A 6 -8.10 4.45 -18.27
N THR A 7 -7.04 4.38 -17.46
CA THR A 7 -5.92 5.35 -17.49
C THR A 7 -4.55 4.69 -17.65
N HIS A 8 -4.42 3.41 -17.29
CA HIS A 8 -3.19 2.63 -17.33
C HIS A 8 -3.45 1.28 -18.01
N ASN A 9 -3.59 1.30 -19.35
CA ASN A 9 -3.85 0.10 -20.16
C ASN A 9 -2.57 -0.66 -20.59
N HIS A 10 -1.41 -0.31 -20.01
CA HIS A 10 -0.20 -1.09 -20.20
C HIS A 10 -0.22 -2.29 -19.24
N ILE A 11 0.27 -3.46 -19.69
CA ILE A 11 0.23 -4.70 -18.91
C ILE A 11 0.85 -4.53 -17.52
N GLU A 12 1.95 -3.79 -17.44
CA GLU A 12 2.65 -3.53 -16.17
C GLU A 12 1.87 -2.62 -15.22
N GLY A 13 1.08 -1.67 -15.76
CA GLY A 13 0.20 -0.83 -14.96
C GLY A 13 -0.98 -1.62 -14.38
N ILE A 14 -1.58 -2.49 -15.20
CA ILE A 14 -2.64 -3.39 -14.76
C ILE A 14 -2.12 -4.38 -13.71
N LYS A 15 -0.92 -4.92 -13.94
CA LYS A 15 -0.23 -5.86 -13.03
C LYS A 15 0.02 -5.21 -11.67
N GLY A 16 0.56 -3.98 -11.63
CA GLY A 16 0.79 -3.25 -10.39
C GLY A 16 -0.50 -2.99 -9.60
N ALA A 17 -1.57 -2.60 -10.30
CA ALA A 17 -2.88 -2.40 -9.69
C ALA A 17 -3.47 -3.71 -9.12
N GLN A 18 -3.32 -4.84 -9.84
CA GLN A 18 -3.76 -6.15 -9.37
C GLN A 18 -2.95 -6.65 -8.17
N ALA A 19 -1.62 -6.48 -8.19
CA ALA A 19 -0.75 -6.84 -7.08
C ALA A 19 -1.11 -6.07 -5.81
N THR A 20 -1.33 -4.76 -5.94
CA THR A 20 -1.78 -3.91 -4.82
C THR A 20 -3.11 -4.39 -4.25
N ALA A 21 -4.11 -4.62 -5.12
CA ALA A 21 -5.43 -5.10 -4.67
C ALA A 21 -5.34 -6.50 -4.04
N ALA A 22 -4.51 -7.39 -4.57
CA ALA A 22 -4.29 -8.73 -4.04
C ALA A 22 -3.64 -8.68 -2.65
N ALA A 23 -2.61 -7.86 -2.45
CA ALA A 23 -1.96 -7.69 -1.15
C ALA A 23 -2.95 -7.20 -0.08
N VAL A 24 -3.77 -6.19 -0.40
CA VAL A 24 -4.83 -5.69 0.50
C VAL A 24 -5.86 -6.79 0.82
N PHE A 25 -6.30 -7.55 -0.19
CA PHE A 25 -7.28 -8.62 0.01
C PHE A 25 -6.74 -9.76 0.88
N LEU A 26 -5.50 -10.20 0.63
CA LEU A 26 -4.86 -11.26 1.40
C LEU A 26 -4.62 -10.83 2.86
N ALA A 27 -4.13 -9.60 3.06
CA ALA A 27 -4.01 -9.00 4.39
C ALA A 27 -5.36 -8.99 5.14
N ARG A 28 -6.42 -8.50 4.49
CA ARG A 28 -7.76 -8.43 5.09
C ARG A 28 -8.34 -9.80 5.43
N THR A 29 -8.01 -10.83 4.65
CA THR A 29 -8.46 -12.21 4.84
C THR A 29 -7.58 -13.01 5.81
N GLY A 30 -6.63 -12.36 6.49
CA GLY A 30 -5.85 -12.95 7.58
C GLY A 30 -4.64 -13.76 7.13
N LYS A 31 -4.14 -13.54 5.91
CA LYS A 31 -2.89 -14.16 5.46
C LYS A 31 -1.69 -13.55 6.15
N SER A 32 -0.68 -14.37 6.41
CA SER A 32 0.57 -13.92 7.01
C SER A 32 1.40 -13.11 6.01
N LYS A 33 2.33 -12.29 6.50
CA LYS A 33 3.26 -11.55 5.64
C LYS A 33 4.07 -12.46 4.70
N PRO A 34 4.62 -13.61 5.15
CA PRO A 34 5.25 -14.57 4.24
C PRO A 34 4.32 -15.09 3.14
N ASP A 35 3.06 -15.40 3.47
CA ASP A 35 2.08 -15.86 2.46
C ASP A 35 1.79 -14.77 1.41
N ILE A 36 1.65 -13.52 1.86
CA ILE A 36 1.44 -12.37 0.97
C ILE A 36 2.65 -12.18 0.08
N ALA A 37 3.86 -12.16 0.64
CA ALA A 37 5.10 -12.01 -0.11
C ALA A 37 5.24 -13.13 -1.16
N GLN A 38 5.02 -14.38 -0.76
CA GLN A 38 5.10 -15.53 -1.66
C GLN A 38 4.10 -15.41 -2.81
N PHE A 39 2.84 -15.07 -2.53
CA PHE A 39 1.82 -14.90 -3.56
C PHE A 39 2.17 -13.78 -4.54
N ILE A 40 2.63 -12.64 -4.03
CA ILE A 40 2.99 -11.49 -4.88
C ILE A 40 4.18 -11.83 -5.79
N THR A 41 5.21 -12.46 -5.24
CA THR A 41 6.38 -12.89 -6.01
C THR A 41 6.00 -13.94 -7.06
N SER A 42 5.19 -14.94 -6.70
CA SER A 42 4.82 -16.01 -7.64
C SER A 42 3.90 -15.51 -8.75
N GLU A 43 2.91 -14.69 -8.43
CA GLU A 43 1.84 -14.36 -9.37
C GLU A 43 2.12 -13.11 -10.20
N PHE A 44 2.81 -12.13 -9.63
CA PHE A 44 3.10 -10.87 -10.29
C PHE A 44 4.59 -10.67 -10.64
N GLN A 45 5.45 -11.61 -10.23
CA GLN A 45 6.89 -11.60 -10.49
C GLN A 45 7.58 -10.34 -9.94
N TYR A 46 7.03 -9.77 -8.85
CA TYR A 46 7.67 -8.68 -8.12
C TYR A 46 8.68 -9.26 -7.11
N ALA A 47 9.93 -8.82 -7.21
CA ALA A 47 10.97 -9.16 -6.26
C ALA A 47 10.76 -8.38 -4.95
N LEU A 48 10.71 -9.11 -3.84
CA LEU A 48 10.46 -8.57 -2.48
C LEU A 48 11.56 -9.00 -1.49
N ASP A 49 12.70 -9.43 -2.02
CA ASP A 49 13.86 -9.96 -1.29
C ASP A 49 14.90 -8.88 -0.94
N GLN A 50 14.80 -7.69 -1.56
CA GLN A 50 15.66 -6.57 -1.22
C GLN A 50 15.18 -5.94 0.10
N PRO A 51 16.04 -5.85 1.12
CA PRO A 51 15.68 -5.21 2.39
C PRO A 51 15.49 -3.70 2.21
N LEU A 52 14.60 -3.12 3.00
CA LEU A 52 14.23 -1.71 2.92
C LEU A 52 15.42 -0.77 3.09
N ASP A 53 16.39 -1.12 3.95
CA ASP A 53 17.63 -0.36 4.12
C ASP A 53 18.43 -0.25 2.82
N ALA A 54 18.53 -1.34 2.05
CA ALA A 54 19.20 -1.32 0.76
C ALA A 54 18.40 -0.53 -0.29
N ILE A 55 17.07 -0.57 -0.23
CA ILE A 55 16.21 0.24 -1.11
C ILE A 55 16.49 1.73 -0.90
N ARG A 56 16.56 2.19 0.36
CA ARG A 56 16.82 3.60 0.72
C ARG A 56 18.14 4.15 0.15
N GLU A 57 19.15 3.30 0.00
CA GLU A 57 20.46 3.71 -0.53
C GLU A 57 20.42 3.99 -2.04
N THR A 58 19.59 3.25 -2.78
CA THR A 58 19.62 3.26 -4.25
C THR A 58 18.39 3.87 -4.90
N TYR A 59 17.27 3.95 -4.18
CA TYR A 59 16.00 4.35 -4.76
C TYR A 59 15.99 5.81 -5.19
N GLN A 60 15.41 6.05 -6.37
CA GLN A 60 15.15 7.35 -6.95
C GLN A 60 13.69 7.38 -7.37
N PHE A 61 13.11 8.58 -7.48
CA PHE A 61 11.72 8.74 -7.93
C PHE A 61 11.47 7.96 -9.23
N ASP A 62 10.50 7.03 -9.19
CA ASP A 62 10.07 6.24 -10.33
C ASP A 62 8.54 6.25 -10.38
N ALA A 63 7.96 6.70 -11.49
CA ALA A 63 6.51 6.77 -11.66
C ALA A 63 5.91 5.46 -12.20
N SER A 64 6.73 4.44 -12.44
CA SER A 64 6.30 3.14 -12.95
C SER A 64 5.80 2.24 -11.82
N CYS A 65 4.84 1.36 -12.12
CA CYS A 65 4.36 0.39 -11.15
C CYS A 65 5.48 -0.55 -10.67
N GLN A 66 6.44 -0.90 -11.53
CA GLN A 66 7.57 -1.75 -11.15
C GLN A 66 8.54 -1.04 -10.21
N GLY A 67 8.60 0.29 -10.27
CA GLY A 67 9.42 1.12 -9.41
C GLY A 67 8.76 1.55 -8.10
N SER A 68 7.43 1.46 -7.95
CA SER A 68 6.75 1.89 -6.71
C SER A 68 6.05 0.75 -5.94
N VAL A 69 5.45 -0.22 -6.64
CA VAL A 69 4.62 -1.25 -6.00
C VAL A 69 5.44 -2.22 -5.14
N PRO A 70 6.55 -2.82 -5.62
CA PRO A 70 7.39 -3.69 -4.80
C PRO A 70 7.90 -3.00 -3.52
N GLN A 71 8.31 -1.74 -3.63
CA GLN A 71 8.90 -0.93 -2.57
C GLN A 71 7.87 -0.66 -1.48
N ALA A 72 6.63 -0.35 -1.86
CA ALA A 72 5.52 -0.19 -0.93
C ALA A 72 5.17 -1.50 -0.20
N ILE A 73 5.18 -2.62 -0.93
CA ILE A 73 4.92 -3.94 -0.34
C ILE A 73 6.04 -4.32 0.62
N THR A 74 7.32 -4.10 0.27
CA THR A 74 8.46 -4.33 1.17
C THR A 74 8.37 -3.49 2.44
N ALA A 75 8.00 -2.21 2.33
CA ALA A 75 7.80 -1.35 3.49
C ALA A 75 6.73 -1.91 4.45
N PHE A 76 5.62 -2.45 3.91
CA PHE A 76 4.64 -3.16 4.71
C PHE A 76 5.20 -4.46 5.31
N LEU A 77 5.88 -5.30 4.52
CA LEU A 77 6.40 -6.58 4.97
C LEU A 77 7.36 -6.42 6.15
N GLU A 78 8.20 -5.38 6.14
CA GLU A 78 9.12 -5.10 7.23
C GLU A 78 8.50 -4.34 8.41
N SER A 79 7.27 -3.86 8.31
CA SER A 79 6.64 -3.07 9.38
C SER A 79 6.23 -3.86 10.63
N ASP A 80 5.97 -3.19 11.75
CA ASP A 80 5.41 -3.83 12.96
C ASP A 80 3.97 -3.37 13.26
N ASP A 81 3.60 -2.17 12.80
CA ASP A 81 2.25 -1.61 12.90
C ASP A 81 1.95 -0.66 11.73
N PHE A 82 0.76 -0.03 11.75
CA PHE A 82 0.34 0.90 10.70
C PHE A 82 1.25 2.13 10.59
N GLU A 83 1.61 2.76 11.70
CA GLU A 83 2.41 3.98 11.66
C GLU A 83 3.85 3.67 11.22
N ASP A 84 4.40 2.56 11.68
CA ASP A 84 5.71 2.08 11.26
C ASP A 84 5.74 1.76 9.76
N ALA A 85 4.68 1.15 9.21
CA ALA A 85 4.55 0.93 7.75
C ALA A 85 4.58 2.25 6.97
N ILE A 86 3.84 3.27 7.43
CA ILE A 86 3.82 4.60 6.80
C ILE A 86 5.20 5.27 6.92
N ARG A 87 5.84 5.22 8.08
CA ARG A 87 7.18 5.81 8.28
C ARG A 87 8.22 5.13 7.41
N LYS A 88 8.20 3.80 7.32
CA LYS A 88 9.05 3.00 6.44
C LYS A 88 8.83 3.37 4.97
N ALA A 89 7.58 3.47 4.53
CA ALA A 89 7.25 3.89 3.17
C ALA A 89 7.76 5.30 2.85
N VAL A 90 7.49 6.29 3.71
CA VAL A 90 7.94 7.67 3.51
C VAL A 90 9.46 7.78 3.52
N SER A 91 10.14 6.99 4.36
CA SER A 91 11.61 7.01 4.46
C SER A 91 12.34 6.51 3.22
N ILE A 92 11.66 5.81 2.30
CA ILE A 92 12.23 5.44 0.99
C ILE A 92 12.49 6.69 0.13
N GLY A 93 11.71 7.76 0.31
CA GLY A 93 11.76 8.94 -0.55
C GLY A 93 11.16 8.68 -1.95
N GLY A 94 11.50 9.53 -2.92
CA GLY A 94 10.97 9.43 -4.28
C GLY A 94 9.45 9.65 -4.34
N ASP A 95 8.72 8.69 -4.91
CA ASP A 95 7.26 8.69 -5.07
C ASP A 95 6.55 8.32 -3.74
N SER A 96 6.95 9.04 -2.68
CA SER A 96 6.64 8.69 -1.30
C SER A 96 5.14 8.70 -0.98
N ASP A 97 4.36 9.53 -1.66
CA ASP A 97 2.90 9.58 -1.52
C ASP A 97 2.25 8.33 -2.08
N THR A 98 2.66 7.88 -3.27
CA THR A 98 2.17 6.62 -3.86
C THR A 98 2.59 5.41 -3.02
N ILE A 99 3.87 5.35 -2.63
CA ILE A 99 4.41 4.24 -1.83
C ILE A 99 3.69 4.16 -0.48
N ALA A 100 3.53 5.29 0.23
CA ALA A 100 2.85 5.33 1.52
C ALA A 100 1.35 5.03 1.40
N CYS A 101 0.69 5.46 0.33
CA CYS A 101 -0.72 5.14 0.07
C CYS A 101 -0.93 3.63 -0.07
N ILE A 102 -0.08 2.97 -0.87
CA ILE A 102 -0.14 1.51 -1.08
C ILE A 102 0.22 0.76 0.21
N ALA A 103 1.34 1.10 0.84
CA ALA A 103 1.79 0.45 2.08
C ALA A 103 0.75 0.60 3.20
N GLY A 104 0.17 1.80 3.35
CA GLY A 104 -0.87 2.09 4.32
C GLY A 104 -2.15 1.29 4.08
N ALA A 105 -2.59 1.15 2.82
CA ALA A 105 -3.76 0.35 2.49
C ALA A 105 -3.59 -1.13 2.88
N ILE A 106 -2.40 -1.69 2.65
CA ILE A 106 -2.08 -3.08 3.03
C ILE A 106 -1.94 -3.20 4.54
N ALA A 107 -1.19 -2.28 5.18
CA ALA A 107 -0.94 -2.28 6.62
C ALA A 107 -2.25 -2.17 7.41
N HIS A 108 -3.13 -1.26 7.02
CA HIS A 108 -4.43 -1.14 7.67
C HIS A 108 -5.27 -2.41 7.53
N ALA A 109 -5.30 -3.02 6.34
CA ALA A 109 -6.00 -4.28 6.13
C ALA A 109 -5.43 -5.43 6.99
N PHE A 110 -4.12 -5.41 7.27
CA PHE A 110 -3.42 -6.43 8.04
C PHE A 110 -3.55 -6.21 9.55
N TYR A 111 -3.18 -5.02 10.05
CA TYR A 111 -3.16 -4.70 11.48
C TYR A 111 -4.53 -4.35 12.05
N ARG A 112 -5.46 -3.89 11.18
CA ARG A 112 -6.85 -3.52 11.56
C ARG A 112 -6.96 -2.39 12.58
N GLU A 113 -5.89 -1.64 12.76
CA GLU A 113 -5.83 -0.52 13.68
C GLU A 113 -5.04 0.61 13.00
N ILE A 114 -5.55 1.83 13.18
CA ILE A 114 -4.86 3.07 12.83
C ILE A 114 -4.85 3.92 14.11
N PRO A 115 -3.71 4.49 14.54
CA PRO A 115 -3.69 5.38 15.70
C PRO A 115 -4.68 6.54 15.55
N ASP A 116 -5.52 6.77 16.57
CA ASP A 116 -6.57 7.82 16.56
C ASP A 116 -6.02 9.19 16.14
N ARG A 117 -4.82 9.55 16.61
CA ARG A 117 -4.17 10.82 16.23
C ARG A 117 -3.99 11.00 14.72
N ILE A 118 -3.76 9.90 13.98
CA ILE A 118 -3.62 9.92 12.53
C ILE A 118 -5.00 10.04 11.89
N VAL A 119 -5.98 9.29 12.39
CA VAL A 119 -7.37 9.36 11.91
C VAL A 119 -7.92 10.78 12.09
N ASP A 120 -7.81 11.35 13.29
CA ASP A 120 -8.27 12.69 13.62
C ASP A 120 -7.64 13.75 12.71
N GLU A 121 -6.33 13.67 12.48
CA GLU A 121 -5.62 14.61 11.63
C GLU A 121 -6.02 14.49 10.15
N VAL A 122 -6.16 13.26 9.63
CA VAL A 122 -6.67 13.02 8.27
C VAL A 122 -8.07 13.60 8.15
N TYR A 123 -8.97 13.29 9.07
CA TYR A 123 -10.33 13.82 9.07
C TYR A 123 -10.36 15.33 9.22
N ARG A 124 -9.41 15.95 9.92
CA ARG A 124 -9.28 17.42 10.01
C ARG A 124 -8.91 18.04 8.66
N ILE A 125 -8.00 17.42 7.91
CA ILE A 125 -7.46 17.93 6.63
C ILE A 125 -8.40 17.64 5.45
N LEU A 126 -9.11 16.51 5.45
CA LEU A 126 -10.02 16.15 4.36
C LEU A 126 -11.12 17.18 4.19
N ASP A 127 -11.30 17.59 2.93
CA ASP A 127 -12.42 18.42 2.50
C ASP A 127 -13.76 17.67 2.64
N SER A 128 -14.87 18.41 2.54
CA SER A 128 -16.20 17.83 2.77
C SER A 128 -16.51 16.63 1.87
N PRO A 129 -16.25 16.66 0.53
CA PRO A 129 -16.52 15.53 -0.34
C PRO A 129 -15.71 14.28 0.01
N LEU A 130 -14.39 14.41 0.18
CA LEU A 130 -13.54 13.26 0.49
C LEU A 130 -13.85 12.70 1.87
N ARG A 131 -14.09 13.56 2.86
CA ARG A 131 -14.51 13.14 4.20
C ARG A 131 -15.79 12.30 4.15
N GLN A 132 -16.80 12.76 3.41
CA GLN A 132 -18.08 12.07 3.30
C GLN A 132 -17.90 10.68 2.66
N ILE A 133 -17.16 10.59 1.56
CA ILE A 133 -16.93 9.32 0.85
C ILE A 133 -16.16 8.34 1.75
N THR A 134 -15.11 8.81 2.43
CA THR A 134 -14.33 7.99 3.36
C THR A 134 -15.20 7.46 4.50
N THR A 135 -16.04 8.30 5.12
CA THR A 135 -16.98 7.88 6.17
C THR A 135 -17.99 6.85 5.66
N LEU A 136 -18.57 7.05 4.47
CA LEU A 136 -19.53 6.09 3.91
C LEU A 136 -18.88 4.74 3.62
N PHE A 137 -17.65 4.74 3.09
CA PHE A 137 -16.92 3.52 2.79
C PHE A 137 -16.57 2.75 4.07
N THR A 138 -16.02 3.45 5.06
CA THR A 138 -15.54 2.85 6.32
C THR A 138 -16.70 2.28 7.14
N ASN A 139 -17.83 2.99 7.20
CA ASN A 139 -19.06 2.48 7.82
C ASN A 139 -19.62 1.24 7.09
N LYS A 140 -19.62 1.23 5.75
CA LYS A 140 -20.14 0.10 4.97
C LYS A 140 -19.31 -1.17 5.16
N TYR A 141 -18.00 -1.03 5.32
CA TYR A 141 -17.06 -2.15 5.32
C TYR A 141 -16.42 -2.43 6.69
N ALA A 142 -16.85 -1.72 7.74
CA ALA A 142 -16.37 -1.84 9.12
C ALA A 142 -14.83 -1.87 9.20
N CYS A 143 -14.21 -0.86 8.60
CA CYS A 143 -12.76 -0.72 8.54
C CYS A 143 -12.23 0.55 9.21
N LEU A 144 -13.02 1.23 10.04
CA LEU A 144 -12.56 2.20 11.04
C LEU A 144 -13.46 2.08 12.26
#